data_AF-A0A097PQM0-F1
#
_entry.id   AF-A0A097PQM0-F1
#
_cell.length_a   1.000
_cell.length_b   1.000
_cell.length_c   1.000
_cell.angle_alpha   90.00
_cell.angle_beta   90.00
_cell.angle_gamma   90.00
#
_symmetry.space_group_name_H-M   'P 1'
#
loop_
_entity.id
_entity.type
_entity.pdbx_description
1 polymer ?
#
loop_
_entity_poly.entity_id
_entity_poly.type
_entity_poly.pdbx_seq_one_letter_code
_entity_poly.pdbx_strand_id
1 'polypeptide(L)'
;NVNSSWEVGKLQCFKWIKERYQNIRFCVIGDGWEECVAAQTMQWPFIKIDLHPHRFPGLTLKTIGYYFSVVYGSPEAEDDKE
;
A
#
# COMPACT_ATOMS: atom_id res chain seq x y z
N ASN A 1 6.67 -6.73 -13.29
CA ASN A 1 7.54 -5.68 -12.73
C ASN A 1 8.16 -6.17 -11.44
N VAL A 2 9.49 -6.16 -11.34
CA VAL A 2 10.24 -6.54 -10.13
C VAL A 2 11.25 -5.44 -9.85
N ASN A 3 11.34 -4.97 -8.60
CA ASN A 3 12.35 -4.02 -8.14
C ASN A 3 13.11 -4.65 -6.96
N SER A 4 14.44 -4.67 -7.03
CA SER A 4 15.27 -5.12 -5.91
C SER A 4 15.53 -3.95 -4.97
N SER A 5 15.24 -4.13 -3.69
CA SER A 5 15.51 -3.15 -2.64
C SER A 5 16.85 -3.35 -1.93
N TRP A 6 17.68 -4.29 -2.39
CA TRP A 6 18.91 -4.70 -1.68
C TRP A 6 19.87 -3.54 -1.40
N GLU A 7 20.09 -2.66 -2.38
CA GLU A 7 21.04 -1.55 -2.25
C GLU A 7 20.36 -0.23 -1.87
N VAL A 8 19.10 -0.04 -2.30
CA VAL A 8 18.40 1.27 -2.24
C VAL A 8 17.28 1.34 -1.21
N GLY A 9 16.88 0.20 -0.65
CA GLY A 9 15.77 0.08 0.29
C GLY A 9 14.38 0.22 -0.35
N LYS A 10 13.35 -0.23 0.37
CA LYS A 10 11.97 -0.28 -0.14
C LYS A 10 11.36 1.09 -0.41
N LEU A 11 11.71 2.10 0.38
CA LEU A 11 11.23 3.47 0.20
C LEU A 11 11.61 4.03 -1.19
N GLN A 12 12.85 3.81 -1.62
CA GLN A 12 13.29 4.28 -2.92
C GLN A 12 12.58 3.54 -4.06
N CYS A 13 12.39 2.22 -3.93
CA CYS A 13 11.58 1.47 -4.88
C CYS A 13 10.15 1.99 -4.96
N PHE A 14 9.53 2.38 -3.84
CA PHE A 14 8.16 2.92 -3.82
C PHE A 14 8.08 4.26 -4.56
N LYS A 15 9.08 5.14 -4.41
CA LYS A 15 9.15 6.39 -5.16
C LYS A 15 9.19 6.15 -6.67
N TRP A 16 10.07 5.25 -7.13
CA TRP A 16 10.14 4.90 -8.56
C TRP A 16 8.84 4.29 -9.09
N ILE A 17 8.15 3.47 -8.28
CA ILE A 17 6.84 2.93 -8.65
C ILE A 17 5.80 4.05 -8.79
N LYS A 18 5.77 5.01 -7.86
CA LYS A 18 4.88 6.18 -7.90
C LYS A 18 5.13 7.05 -9.14
N GLU A 19 6.40 7.27 -9.47
CA GLU A 19 6.79 8.05 -10.65
C GLU A 19 6.37 7.36 -11.96
N ARG A 20 6.50 6.02 -12.01
CA ARG A 20 6.10 5.21 -13.16
C ARG A 20 4.59 5.12 -13.33
N TYR A 21 3.84 5.06 -12.24
CA TYR A 21 2.39 4.89 -12.24
C TYR A 21 1.72 6.08 -11.56
N GLN A 22 1.39 7.08 -12.37
CA GLN A 22 0.74 8.30 -11.89
C GLN A 22 -0.77 8.13 -11.79
N ASN A 23 -1.42 8.90 -10.92
CA ASN A 23 -2.87 8.99 -10.76
C ASN A 23 -3.56 7.66 -10.37
N ILE A 24 -2.84 6.73 -9.74
CA ILE A 24 -3.42 5.53 -9.15
C ILE A 24 -3.20 5.50 -7.64
N ARG A 25 -4.09 4.82 -6.93
CA ARG A 25 -3.94 4.55 -5.50
C ARG A 25 -3.10 3.30 -5.29
N PHE A 26 -2.16 3.38 -4.36
CA PHE A 26 -1.25 2.29 -4.04
C PHE A 26 -1.64 1.60 -2.74
N CYS A 27 -1.21 0.36 -2.57
CA CYS A 27 -1.37 -0.38 -1.33
C CYS A 27 -0.16 -1.28 -1.15
N VAL A 28 0.38 -1.28 0.05
CA VAL A 28 1.55 -2.09 0.40
C VAL A 28 1.07 -3.29 1.19
N ILE A 29 1.55 -4.47 0.83
CA ILE A 29 1.25 -5.72 1.49
C ILE A 29 2.58 -6.36 1.86
N GLY A 30 2.74 -6.76 3.12
CA GLY A 30 3.96 -7.40 3.59
C GLY A 30 3.94 -7.68 5.08
N ASP A 31 4.94 -8.39 5.58
CA ASP A 31 5.09 -8.83 6.96
C ASP A 31 6.20 -8.07 7.71
N GLY A 32 7.11 -7.44 6.96
CA GLY A 32 8.30 -6.77 7.44
C GLY A 32 8.10 -5.31 7.84
N TRP A 33 9.01 -4.85 8.70
CA TRP A 33 9.02 -3.48 9.21
C TRP A 33 9.43 -2.46 8.12
N GLU A 34 10.32 -2.84 7.21
CA GLU A 34 10.80 -1.93 6.16
C GLU A 34 9.68 -1.48 5.21
N GLU A 35 8.85 -2.41 4.75
CA GLU A 35 7.71 -2.05 3.89
C GLU A 35 6.66 -1.24 4.65
N CYS A 36 6.49 -1.48 5.95
CA CYS A 36 5.58 -0.72 6.81
C CYS A 36 6.04 0.75 6.91
N VAL A 37 7.31 0.98 7.23
CA VAL A 37 7.89 2.34 7.32
C VAL A 37 7.83 3.06 5.98
N ALA A 38 8.15 2.35 4.88
CA ALA A 38 8.07 2.93 3.54
C ALA A 38 6.63 3.30 3.17
N ALA A 39 5.65 2.44 3.47
CA ALA A 39 4.23 2.70 3.22
C ALA A 39 3.74 3.93 3.98
N GLN A 40 4.06 4.03 5.27
CA GLN A 40 3.73 5.19 6.09
C GLN A 40 4.32 6.49 5.51
N THR A 41 5.59 6.45 5.11
CA THR A 41 6.28 7.60 4.48
C THR A 41 5.60 8.04 3.18
N MET A 42 5.10 7.08 2.40
CA MET A 42 4.40 7.35 1.15
C MET A 42 2.91 7.68 1.33
N GLN A 43 2.41 7.64 2.56
CA GLN A 43 0.99 7.75 2.92
C GLN A 43 0.13 6.71 2.18
N TRP A 44 0.64 5.48 2.10
CA TRP A 44 -0.05 4.36 1.47
C TRP A 44 -0.60 3.40 2.54
N PRO A 45 -1.79 2.82 2.33
CA PRO A 45 -2.28 1.75 3.16
C PRO A 45 -1.28 0.60 3.23
N PHE A 46 -1.03 0.12 4.46
CA PHE A 46 -0.19 -1.03 4.73
C PHE A 46 -1.04 -2.16 5.30
N ILE A 47 -1.04 -3.30 4.60
CA ILE A 47 -1.75 -4.50 5.03
C ILE A 47 -0.70 -5.50 5.50
N LYS A 48 -0.62 -5.66 6.82
CA LYS A 48 0.27 -6.65 7.42
C LYS A 48 -0.26 -8.06 7.13
N ILE A 49 0.57 -8.88 6.50
CA ILE A 49 0.31 -10.31 6.39
C ILE A 49 1.14 -11.05 7.43
N ASP A 50 0.57 -12.08 8.03
CA ASP A 50 1.28 -12.98 8.92
C ASP A 50 1.34 -14.35 8.24
N LEU A 51 2.54 -14.92 8.08
CA LEU A 51 2.76 -16.13 7.28
C LEU A 51 2.61 -17.44 8.10
N HIS A 52 2.17 -17.36 9.35
CA HIS A 52 1.96 -18.52 10.22
C HIS A 52 0.68 -19.32 9.88
N PRO A 53 0.75 -20.66 9.93
CA PRO A 53 1.60 -21.50 9.11
C PRO A 53 0.92 -21.71 7.73
N HIS A 54 1.49 -21.10 6.69
CA HIS A 54 1.23 -21.40 5.27
C HIS A 54 -0.08 -20.94 4.65
N ARG A 55 -0.86 -20.04 5.27
CA ARG A 55 -1.98 -19.39 4.59
C ARG A 55 -1.81 -17.89 4.57
N PHE A 56 -1.73 -17.35 3.35
CA PHE A 56 -1.98 -15.94 3.12
C PHE A 56 -3.36 -15.62 3.70
N PRO A 57 -3.47 -14.74 4.72
CA PRO A 57 -4.76 -14.39 5.26
C PRO A 57 -5.63 -13.87 4.12
N GLY A 58 -6.88 -14.35 4.04
CA GLY A 58 -7.78 -14.11 2.92
C GLY A 58 -7.97 -12.62 2.64
N LEU A 59 -7.12 -12.07 1.78
CA LEU A 59 -7.15 -10.68 1.40
C LEU A 59 -8.30 -10.49 0.41
N THR A 60 -9.45 -10.13 0.94
CA THR A 60 -10.62 -9.83 0.12
C THR A 60 -10.58 -8.40 -0.38
N LEU A 61 -11.27 -8.11 -1.48
CA LEU A 61 -11.48 -6.74 -1.95
C LEU A 61 -12.14 -5.86 -0.88
N LYS A 62 -12.98 -6.44 0.00
CA LYS A 62 -13.58 -5.73 1.13
C LYS A 62 -12.53 -5.28 2.14
N THR A 63 -11.56 -6.15 2.45
CA THR A 63 -10.43 -5.81 3.33
C THR A 63 -9.62 -4.66 2.72
N ILE A 64 -9.27 -4.77 1.43
CA ILE A 64 -8.53 -3.71 0.72
C ILE A 64 -9.32 -2.39 0.73
N GLY A 65 -10.62 -2.44 0.43
CA GLY A 65 -11.49 -1.26 0.44
C GLY A 65 -11.52 -0.54 1.79
N TYR A 66 -11.55 -1.28 2.90
CA TYR A 66 -11.47 -0.71 4.25
C TYR A 66 -10.14 0.02 4.50
N TYR A 67 -9.00 -0.58 4.12
CA TYR A 67 -7.70 0.10 4.28
C TYR A 67 -7.59 1.33 3.38
N PHE A 68 -8.19 1.30 2.19
CA PHE A 68 -8.23 2.46 1.30
C PHE A 68 -9.06 3.58 1.89
N SER A 69 -10.24 3.30 2.47
CA SER A 69 -11.07 4.35 3.05
C SER A 69 -10.43 5.01 4.27
N VAL A 70 -9.67 4.25 5.07
CA VAL A 70 -8.95 4.81 6.23
C VAL A 70 -7.81 5.75 5.80
N VAL A 71 -7.05 5.43 4.75
CA VAL A 71 -5.86 6.21 4.37
C VAL A 71 -6.15 7.28 3.31
N TYR A 72 -6.97 6.95 2.31
CA TYR A 72 -7.30 7.86 1.22
C TYR A 72 -8.65 8.57 1.41
N GLY A 73 -9.43 8.20 2.43
CA GLY A 73 -10.79 8.69 2.61
C GLY A 73 -11.83 7.90 1.81
N SER A 74 -13.09 8.03 2.23
CA SER A 74 -14.23 7.52 1.49
C SER A 74 -14.46 8.38 0.23
N PRO A 75 -14.86 7.78 -0.91
CA PRO A 75 -15.17 8.53 -2.13
C PRO A 75 -16.38 9.48 -1.98
N GLU A 76 -17.09 9.46 -0.85
CA GLU A 76 -18.26 10.30 -0.54
C GLU A 76 -17.92 11.76 -0.20
N ALA A 77 -16.66 12.21 -0.37
CA ALA A 77 -16.20 13.55 -0.04
C ALA A 77 -15.89 14.45 -1.25
N GLU A 78 -16.10 13.98 -2.49
CA GLU A 78 -15.76 14.72 -3.71
C GLU A 78 -16.94 14.94 -4.67
N ASP A 79 -18.17 15.11 -4.15
CA ASP A 79 -19.34 15.51 -4.96
C ASP A 79 -20.10 16.68 -4.33
N ASP A 80 -19.38 17.64 -3.73
CA ASP A 80 -19.97 18.84 -3.12
C ASP A 80 -19.13 20.10 -3.43
N LYS A 81 -18.83 20.30 -4.72
CA LYS A 81 -18.44 21.60 -5.27
C LYS A 81 -19.07 21.77 -6.65
N GLU A 82 -20.27 22.35 -6.64
CA GLU A 82 -20.94 23.00 -7.78
C GLU A 82 -20.09 24.15 -8.36
#